data_AF-A0A2Z4PPZ5-F1
#
_entry.id   AF-A0A2Z4PPZ5-F1
#
_cell.length_a   1.000
_cell.length_b   1.000
_cell.length_c   1.000
_cell.angle_alpha   90.00
_cell.angle_beta   90.00
_cell.angle_gamma   90.00
#
_symmetry.space_group_name_H-M   'P 1'
#
loop_
_entity.id
_entity.type
_entity.pdbx_description
1 polymer ?
#
loop_
_entity_poly.entity_id
_entity_poly.type
_entity_poly.pdbx_seq_one_letter_code
_entity_poly.pdbx_strand_id
1 'polypeptide(L)'
;MIKHVVLFFVFLTLSFSSFGLDISNYRYYQINKDLPNGKGPFYVVYIKTNDPCVFVDKIKDKTTHRFCKMGDSELDLEKNHPSIYPVLMQLFGSRFSFVVAAPWNEQQCEIYLPRMELTCEPTGK
;
A
#
# COMPACT_ATOMS: atom_id res chain seq x y z
N MET A 1 -13.11 3.66 52.93
CA MET A 1 -11.85 4.17 52.34
C MET A 1 -11.06 3.11 51.57
N ILE A 2 -10.85 1.90 52.09
CA ILE A 2 -10.00 0.87 51.44
C ILE A 2 -10.51 0.42 50.05
N LYS A 3 -11.83 0.34 49.84
CA LYS A 3 -12.43 -0.05 48.54
C LYS A 3 -12.08 0.87 47.37
N HIS A 4 -11.79 2.15 47.61
CA HIS A 4 -11.49 3.10 46.53
C HIS A 4 -9.99 3.09 46.16
N VAL A 5 -9.13 2.70 47.09
CA VAL A 5 -7.68 2.56 46.86
C VAL A 5 -7.39 1.37 45.94
N VAL A 6 -8.12 0.26 46.12
CA VAL A 6 -7.99 -0.93 45.26
C VAL A 6 -8.43 -0.64 43.82
N LEU A 7 -9.51 0.15 43.65
CA LEU A 7 -10.02 0.51 42.32
C LEU A 7 -9.03 1.40 41.55
N PHE A 8 -8.34 2.31 42.25
CA PHE A 8 -7.34 3.18 41.65
C PHE A 8 -6.11 2.40 41.14
N PHE A 9 -5.72 1.33 41.83
CA PHE A 9 -4.57 0.51 41.44
C PHE A 9 -4.84 -0.34 40.18
N VAL A 10 -6.07 -0.80 39.97
CA VAL A 10 -6.45 -1.58 38.79
C VAL A 10 -6.41 -0.73 37.51
N PHE A 11 -6.68 0.57 37.62
CA PHE A 11 -6.64 1.49 36.46
C PHE A 11 -5.21 1.79 35.98
N LEU A 12 -4.22 1.71 36.89
CA LEU A 12 -2.80 1.95 36.58
C LEU A 12 -2.12 0.78 35.86
N THR A 13 -2.71 -0.42 35.89
CA THR A 13 -2.14 -1.61 35.24
C THR A 13 -2.67 -1.86 33.83
N LEU A 14 -3.60 -1.05 33.34
CA LEU A 14 -4.06 -1.11 31.95
C LEU A 14 -3.05 -0.41 31.04
N SER A 15 -1.92 -1.08 30.79
CA SER A 15 -1.00 -0.72 29.73
C SER A 15 -1.72 -0.94 28.40
N PHE A 16 -2.24 0.14 27.81
CA PHE A 16 -2.76 0.10 26.45
C PHE A 16 -1.59 -0.16 25.49
N SER A 17 -1.46 -1.40 25.02
CA SER A 17 -0.56 -1.72 23.91
C SER A 17 -1.12 -1.04 22.66
N SER A 18 -0.60 0.14 22.32
CA SER A 18 -0.91 0.79 21.06
C SER A 18 -0.19 0.03 19.94
N PHE A 19 -0.94 -0.75 19.16
CA PHE A 19 -0.44 -1.33 17.91
C PHE A 19 -0.39 -0.22 16.86
N GLY A 20 0.68 0.58 16.90
CA GLY A 20 1.00 1.52 15.83
C GLY A 20 1.49 0.75 14.61
N LEU A 21 0.95 1.06 13.43
CA LEU A 21 1.54 0.65 12.16
C LEU A 21 2.93 1.28 12.07
N ASP A 22 3.98 0.47 12.13
CA ASP A 22 5.35 0.94 12.05
C ASP A 22 5.70 1.25 10.58
N ILE A 23 5.79 2.54 10.28
CA ILE A 23 6.05 3.09 8.94
C ILE A 23 7.39 2.62 8.36
N SER A 24 8.35 2.22 9.20
CA SER A 24 9.67 1.73 8.76
C SER A 24 9.59 0.44 7.93
N ASN A 25 8.48 -0.30 8.04
CA ASN A 25 8.22 -1.49 7.26
C ASN A 25 7.77 -1.22 5.82
N TYR A 26 7.63 0.06 5.43
CA TYR A 26 7.11 0.46 4.13
C TYR A 26 8.08 1.39 3.39
N ARG A 27 8.35 1.09 2.12
CA ARG A 27 9.06 1.98 1.18
C ARG A 27 8.11 3.03 0.60
N TYR A 28 6.85 2.66 0.46
CA TYR A 28 5.80 3.51 -0.07
C TYR A 28 4.49 3.20 0.67
N TYR A 29 3.73 4.24 0.98
CA TYR A 29 2.42 4.10 1.60
C TYR A 29 1.56 5.32 1.25
N GLN A 30 0.43 5.10 0.59
CA GLN A 30 -0.58 6.11 0.34
C GLN A 30 -1.98 5.56 0.59
N ILE A 31 -2.84 6.44 1.09
CA ILE A 31 -4.27 6.17 1.24
C ILE A 31 -5.04 7.12 0.34
N ASN A 32 -6.12 6.64 -0.25
CA ASN A 32 -7.08 7.51 -0.92
C ASN A 32 -7.71 8.42 0.15
N LYS A 33 -7.32 9.71 0.19
CA LYS A 33 -7.83 10.68 1.19
C LYS A 33 -9.06 11.45 0.72
N ASP A 34 -9.33 11.46 -0.58
CA ASP A 34 -10.31 12.38 -1.18
C ASP A 34 -11.54 11.64 -1.69
N LEU A 35 -12.39 11.20 -0.76
CA LEU A 35 -13.75 10.83 -1.12
C LEU A 35 -14.69 11.95 -0.73
N PRO A 36 -15.46 12.52 -1.67
CA PRO A 36 -16.50 13.46 -1.32
C PRO A 36 -17.46 12.82 -0.31
N ASN A 37 -17.86 13.61 0.70
CA ASN A 37 -18.87 13.28 1.73
C ASN A 37 -18.42 12.40 2.90
N GLY A 38 -17.18 12.55 3.39
CA GLY A 38 -16.77 11.96 4.67
C GLY A 38 -16.73 10.42 4.69
N LYS A 39 -16.69 9.80 3.51
CA LYS A 39 -16.48 8.35 3.40
C LYS A 39 -15.00 8.07 3.67
N GLY A 40 -14.71 7.20 4.64
CA GLY A 40 -13.33 6.79 4.95
C GLY A 40 -12.60 6.19 3.74
N PRO A 41 -11.26 6.05 3.80
CA PRO A 41 -10.46 5.57 2.67
C PRO A 41 -10.97 4.23 2.15
N PHE A 42 -11.11 4.09 0.84
CA PHE A 42 -11.54 2.83 0.22
C PHE A 42 -10.34 1.93 -0.12
N TYR A 43 -9.18 2.55 -0.36
CA TYR A 43 -7.98 1.89 -0.84
C TYR A 43 -6.75 2.40 -0.12
N VAL A 44 -5.87 1.45 0.24
CA VAL A 44 -4.49 1.71 0.68
C VAL A 44 -3.58 1.10 -0.38
N VAL A 45 -2.60 1.85 -0.85
CA VAL A 45 -1.55 1.35 -1.74
C VAL A 45 -0.22 1.45 -1.02
N TYR A 46 0.55 0.38 -1.00
CA TYR A 46 1.84 0.34 -0.31
C TYR A 46 2.83 -0.63 -0.93
N ILE A 47 4.11 -0.44 -0.60
CA ILE A 47 5.21 -1.33 -0.94
C ILE A 47 6.00 -1.57 0.34
N LYS A 48 6.27 -2.83 0.68
CA LYS A 48 6.99 -3.18 1.90
C LYS A 48 8.50 -3.03 1.72
N THR A 49 9.22 -2.91 2.82
CA THR A 49 10.69 -2.84 2.78
C THR A 49 11.35 -4.12 2.29
N ASN A 50 10.71 -5.27 2.53
CA ASN A 50 11.20 -6.62 2.20
C ASN A 50 10.43 -7.30 1.05
N ASP A 51 9.43 -6.64 0.46
CA ASP A 51 8.69 -7.16 -0.69
C ASP A 51 8.50 -6.02 -1.71
N PRO A 52 9.12 -6.11 -2.91
CA PRO A 52 9.14 -5.04 -3.90
C PRO A 52 7.81 -4.91 -4.66
N CYS A 53 6.85 -5.80 -4.46
CA CYS A 53 5.57 -5.76 -5.16
C CYS A 53 4.66 -4.63 -4.64
N VAL A 54 3.76 -4.19 -5.51
CA VAL A 54 2.73 -3.21 -5.15
C VAL A 54 1.57 -3.93 -4.47
N PHE A 55 1.21 -3.49 -3.27
CA PHE A 55 0.05 -3.99 -2.54
C PHE A 55 -1.09 -2.98 -2.59
N VAL A 56 -2.31 -3.48 -2.76
CA VAL A 56 -3.54 -2.71 -2.69
C VAL A 56 -4.48 -3.37 -1.69
N ASP A 57 -4.76 -2.70 -0.57
CA ASP A 57 -5.79 -3.13 0.37
C ASP A 57 -7.11 -2.42 0.05
N LYS A 58 -8.18 -3.20 -0.14
CA LYS A 58 -9.54 -2.70 -0.21
C LYS A 58 -10.17 -2.78 1.17
N ILE A 59 -10.20 -1.65 1.87
CA ILE A 59 -10.55 -1.59 3.30
C ILE A 59 -11.95 -2.15 3.58
N LYS A 60 -12.92 -1.84 2.71
CA LYS A 60 -14.32 -2.27 2.88
C LYS A 60 -14.49 -3.79 2.79
N ASP A 61 -13.75 -4.41 1.90
CA ASP A 61 -13.90 -5.84 1.58
C ASP A 61 -12.88 -6.69 2.35
N LYS A 62 -11.93 -6.04 3.04
CA LYS A 62 -10.79 -6.67 3.74
C LYS A 62 -9.98 -7.59 2.83
N THR A 63 -9.85 -7.21 1.57
CA THR A 63 -9.04 -7.93 0.59
C THR A 63 -7.74 -7.20 0.31
N THR A 64 -6.67 -7.96 0.11
CA THR A 64 -5.35 -7.45 -0.27
C THR A 64 -4.98 -8.06 -1.61
N HIS A 65 -4.61 -7.21 -2.57
CA HIS A 65 -4.11 -7.61 -3.87
C HIS A 65 -2.62 -7.30 -3.97
N ARG A 66 -1.83 -8.25 -4.46
CA ARG A 66 -0.38 -8.12 -4.65
C ARG A 66 -0.07 -8.16 -6.15
N PHE A 67 0.57 -7.11 -6.64
CA PHE A 67 0.93 -6.95 -8.05
C PHE A 67 2.45 -6.96 -8.21
N CYS A 68 2.97 -8.02 -8.83
CA CYS A 68 4.40 -8.20 -9.10
C CYS A 68 4.72 -8.23 -10.59
N LYS A 69 3.84 -8.81 -11.40
CA LYS A 69 4.00 -8.92 -12.85
C LYS A 69 3.39 -7.71 -13.52
N MET A 70 4.15 -7.05 -14.37
CA MET A 70 3.75 -5.77 -14.98
C MET A 70 3.07 -6.00 -16.34
N GLY A 71 1.84 -6.53 -16.29
CA GLY A 71 1.07 -6.88 -17.48
C GLY A 71 1.72 -8.00 -18.31
N ASP A 72 1.69 -7.87 -19.63
CA ASP A 72 2.30 -8.79 -20.59
C ASP A 72 3.82 -8.54 -20.77
N SER A 73 4.38 -7.56 -20.07
CA SER A 73 5.82 -7.39 -20.04
C SER A 73 6.46 -8.50 -19.23
N GLU A 74 7.63 -8.96 -19.65
CA GLU A 74 8.42 -9.93 -18.87
C GLU A 74 8.99 -9.31 -17.57
N LEU A 75 8.57 -8.09 -17.20
CA LEU A 75 8.98 -7.40 -15.98
C LEU A 75 8.22 -7.97 -14.77
N ASP A 76 8.98 -8.51 -13.83
CA ASP A 76 8.48 -9.08 -12.59
C ASP A 76 9.23 -8.45 -11.40
N LEU A 77 8.54 -7.60 -10.64
CA LEU A 77 9.13 -6.86 -9.51
C LEU A 77 9.72 -7.81 -8.45
N GLU A 78 9.20 -9.02 -8.29
CA GLU A 78 9.69 -9.99 -7.32
C GLU A 78 10.97 -10.67 -7.81
N LYS A 79 11.01 -11.05 -9.09
CA LYS A 79 12.16 -11.79 -9.66
C LYS A 79 13.30 -10.88 -10.08
N ASN A 80 13.00 -9.67 -10.54
CA ASN A 80 13.97 -8.75 -11.11
C ASN A 80 14.43 -7.67 -10.12
N HIS A 81 14.01 -7.74 -8.84
CA HIS A 81 14.54 -6.87 -7.78
C HIS A 81 16.05 -7.12 -7.54
N PRO A 82 16.87 -6.09 -7.26
CA PRO A 82 16.58 -4.66 -7.22
C PRO A 82 16.76 -3.95 -8.57
N SER A 83 17.01 -4.69 -9.65
CA SER A 83 17.26 -4.13 -10.97
C SER A 83 16.06 -3.37 -11.54
N ILE A 84 14.84 -3.73 -11.13
CA ILE A 84 13.62 -3.00 -11.46
C ILE A 84 12.87 -2.58 -10.20
N TYR A 85 12.21 -1.43 -10.26
CA TYR A 85 11.42 -0.91 -9.15
C TYR A 85 10.38 0.12 -9.64
N PRO A 86 9.23 0.23 -8.96
CA PRO A 86 8.25 1.26 -9.25
C PRO A 86 8.76 2.64 -8.79
N VAL A 87 8.57 3.63 -9.63
CA VAL A 87 8.88 5.05 -9.45
C VAL A 87 7.69 5.91 -9.88
N LEU A 88 7.74 7.21 -9.58
CA LEU A 88 6.70 8.17 -10.00
C LEU A 88 5.28 7.73 -9.62
N MET A 89 5.15 7.18 -8.40
CA MET A 89 3.92 6.60 -7.89
C MET A 89 2.93 7.70 -7.46
N GLN A 90 1.69 7.59 -7.92
CA GLN A 90 0.62 8.54 -7.59
C GLN A 90 -0.72 7.81 -7.43
N LEU A 91 -1.35 7.98 -6.27
CA LEU A 91 -2.73 7.56 -6.03
C LEU A 91 -3.68 8.74 -6.27
N PHE A 92 -4.55 8.62 -7.28
CA PHE A 92 -5.55 9.63 -7.59
C PHE A 92 -6.94 9.00 -7.78
N GLY A 93 -7.88 9.33 -6.90
CA GLY A 93 -9.22 8.78 -6.94
C GLY A 93 -9.22 7.25 -6.90
N SER A 94 -9.70 6.64 -7.99
CA SER A 94 -9.79 5.19 -8.17
C SER A 94 -8.63 4.57 -8.96
N ARG A 95 -7.55 5.32 -9.17
CA ARG A 95 -6.40 4.91 -9.97
C ARG A 95 -5.10 5.05 -9.20
N PHE A 96 -4.23 4.07 -9.35
CA PHE A 96 -2.85 4.15 -8.90
C PHE A 96 -1.91 4.03 -10.10
N SER A 97 -1.24 5.12 -10.43
CA SER A 97 -0.33 5.21 -11.58
C SER A 97 1.11 5.19 -11.08
N PHE A 98 1.99 4.52 -11.82
CA PHE A 98 3.42 4.45 -11.52
C PHE A 98 4.20 4.08 -12.79
N VAL A 99 5.51 4.30 -12.77
CA VAL A 99 6.43 3.85 -13.82
C VAL A 99 7.28 2.73 -13.26
N VAL A 100 7.50 1.67 -14.02
CA VAL A 100 8.46 0.61 -13.68
C VAL A 100 9.75 0.93 -14.41
N ALA A 101 10.75 1.38 -13.65
CA ALA A 101 12.07 1.63 -14.19
C ALA A 101 12.83 0.30 -14.31
N ALA A 102 13.20 -0.08 -15.53
CA ALA A 102 14.11 -1.18 -15.79
C ALA A 102 15.20 -0.74 -16.79
N PRO A 103 16.45 -1.22 -16.67
CA PRO A 103 17.54 -0.84 -17.59
C PRO A 103 17.29 -1.16 -19.07
N TRP A 104 16.37 -2.07 -19.37
CA TRP A 104 16.11 -2.58 -20.71
C TRP A 104 14.73 -2.24 -21.27
N ASN A 105 13.80 -1.72 -20.45
CA ASN A 105 12.44 -1.37 -20.87
C ASN A 105 11.70 -0.58 -19.77
N GLU A 106 11.34 0.68 -20.00
CA GLU A 106 10.53 1.46 -19.06
C GLU A 106 9.03 1.38 -19.41
N GLN A 107 8.20 1.07 -18.42
CA GLN A 107 6.74 0.98 -18.59
C GLN A 107 5.97 1.91 -17.68
N GLN A 108 4.94 2.55 -18.21
CA GLN A 108 3.94 3.26 -17.43
C GLN A 108 2.79 2.31 -17.12
N CYS A 109 2.51 2.13 -15.84
CA CYS A 109 1.49 1.23 -15.34
C CYS A 109 0.39 2.00 -14.60
N GLU A 110 -0.83 1.50 -14.68
CA GLU A 110 -1.99 1.95 -13.91
C GLU A 110 -2.71 0.74 -13.32
N ILE A 111 -3.02 0.80 -12.03
CA ILE A 111 -3.97 -0.10 -11.39
C ILE A 111 -5.31 0.61 -11.26
N TYR A 112 -6.32 0.09 -11.96
CA TYR A 112 -7.71 0.49 -11.79
C TYR A 112 -8.33 -0.22 -10.57
N LEU A 113 -8.33 0.49 -9.43
CA LEU A 113 -8.65 -0.06 -8.10
C LEU A 113 -10.07 -0.65 -7.97
N PRO A 114 -11.12 -0.18 -8.68
CA PRO A 114 -12.46 -0.79 -8.59
C PRO A 114 -12.50 -2.22 -9.11
N ARG A 115 -11.67 -2.56 -10.11
CA ARG A 115 -11.60 -3.89 -10.71
C ARG A 115 -10.33 -4.67 -10.36
N MET A 116 -9.37 -4.02 -9.70
CA MET A 116 -8.04 -4.59 -9.40
C MET A 116 -7.32 -5.04 -10.67
N GLU A 117 -7.43 -4.23 -11.71
CA GLU A 117 -6.90 -4.49 -13.04
C GLU A 117 -5.64 -3.65 -13.25
N LEU A 118 -4.54 -4.31 -13.64
CA LEU A 118 -3.27 -3.66 -13.94
C LEU A 118 -3.11 -3.58 -15.45
N THR A 119 -2.87 -2.38 -15.97
CA THR A 119 -2.52 -2.15 -17.37
C THR A 119 -1.17 -1.45 -17.43
N CYS A 120 -0.29 -1.88 -18.32
CA CYS A 120 1.02 -1.29 -18.51
C CYS A 120 1.27 -1.04 -20.00
N GLU A 121 1.84 0.11 -20.31
CA GLU A 121 2.20 0.51 -21.67
C GLU A 121 3.69 0.92 -21.71
N PRO A 122 4.42 0.59 -22.79
CA PRO A 122 5.79 1.06 -22.96
C PRO A 122 5.84 2.59 -23.02
N THR A 123 6.82 3.19 -22.34
CA THR A 123 7.03 4.65 -22.40
C THR A 123 7.78 5.11 -23.64
N GLY A 124 8.40 4.17 -24.37
CA GLY A 124 9.29 4.44 -25.51
C GLY A 124 10.71 4.84 -25.10
N LYS A 125 11.06 4.70 -23.82
CA LYS A 125 12.40 4.91 -23.27
C LYS A 125 13.08 3.60 -22.88
#